data_AF-A0A455T897-F1
#
_entry.id   AF-A0A455T897-F1
#
_cell.length_a   1.000
_cell.length_b   1.000
_cell.length_c   1.000
_cell.angle_alpha   90.00
_cell.angle_beta   90.00
_cell.angle_gamma   90.00
#
_symmetry.space_group_name_H-M   'P 1'
#
loop_
_entity.id
_entity.type
_entity.pdbx_description
1 polymer ?
#
loop_
_entity_poly.entity_id
_entity_poly.type
_entity_poly.pdbx_seq_one_letter_code
_entity_poly.pdbx_strand_id
1 'polypeptide(L)'
;MQEERRREVLKRLSYIKGHLDGISKMVEEDKYCVDILRQSYAVRRALEKVEAIILEGHLHTCVPEGIKSGRQEAVVAELLQLFTLAGNHLKTQEAAELPPAEGEE
;
A
#
# COMPACT_ATOMS: atom_id res chain seq x y z
N MET A 1 15.61 11.07 -2.05
CA MET A 1 15.53 9.82 -1.26
C MET A 1 16.94 9.40 -0.87
N GLN A 2 17.18 9.14 0.41
CA GLN A 2 18.49 8.72 0.94
C GLN A 2 18.85 7.29 0.49
N GLU A 3 20.14 6.99 0.33
CA GLU A 3 20.61 5.73 -0.25
C GLU A 3 20.24 4.48 0.57
N GLU A 4 20.26 4.56 1.90
CA GLU A 4 19.86 3.43 2.75
C GLU A 4 18.38 3.07 2.56
N ARG A 5 17.50 4.08 2.59
CA ARG A 5 16.06 3.92 2.35
C ARG A 5 15.78 3.37 0.95
N ARG A 6 16.51 3.87 -0.06
CA ARG A 6 16.43 3.36 -1.44
C ARG A 6 16.71 1.86 -1.49
N ARG A 7 17.79 1.41 -0.84
CA ARG A 7 18.13 -0.02 -0.76
C ARG A 7 17.06 -0.84 -0.04
N GLU A 8 16.52 -0.33 1.07
CA GLU A 8 15.45 -1.00 1.80
C GLU A 8 14.18 -1.17 0.96
N VAL A 9 13.74 -0.09 0.30
CA VAL A 9 12.57 -0.10 -0.60
C VAL A 9 12.77 -1.10 -1.73
N LEU A 10 13.92 -1.08 -2.41
CA LEU A 10 14.21 -2.02 -3.50
C LEU A 10 14.21 -3.47 -3.01
N LYS A 11 14.76 -3.75 -1.82
CA LYS A 11 14.74 -5.08 -1.22
C LYS A 11 13.31 -5.55 -0.97
N ARG A 12 12.44 -4.70 -0.41
CA ARG A 12 11.02 -5.03 -0.16
C ARG A 12 10.23 -5.26 -1.46
N LEU A 13 10.45 -4.41 -2.46
CA LEU A 13 9.84 -4.57 -3.78
C LEU A 13 10.25 -5.88 -4.46
N SER A 14 11.51 -6.31 -4.29
CA SER A 14 11.97 -7.61 -4.79
C SER A 14 11.21 -8.78 -4.17
N TYR A 15 10.96 -8.75 -2.85
CA TYR A 15 10.14 -9.77 -2.18
C TYR A 15 8.68 -9.74 -2.63
N ILE A 16 8.10 -8.55 -2.78
CA ILE A 16 6.73 -8.37 -3.27
C ILE A 16 6.57 -8.97 -4.66
N LYS A 17 7.55 -8.72 -5.55
CA LYS A 17 7.57 -9.32 -6.88
C LYS A 17 7.56 -10.85 -6.82
N GLY A 18 8.44 -11.45 -6.00
CA GLY A 18 8.47 -12.91 -5.84
C GLY A 18 7.16 -13.49 -5.27
N HIS A 19 6.50 -12.78 -4.35
CA HIS A 19 5.18 -13.16 -3.87
C HIS A 19 4.11 -13.08 -4.97
N LEU A 20 4.14 -12.03 -5.79
CA LEU A 20 3.21 -11.88 -6.90
C LEU A 20 3.39 -13.00 -7.94
N ASP A 21 4.64 -13.35 -8.25
CA ASP A 21 4.96 -14.50 -9.12
C ASP A 21 4.41 -15.81 -8.52
N GLY A 22 4.45 -15.97 -7.19
CA GLY A 22 3.85 -17.10 -6.48
C GLY A 22 2.33 -17.14 -6.64
N ILE A 23 1.65 -15.99 -6.53
CA ILE A 23 0.19 -15.89 -6.75
C ILE A 23 -0.16 -16.27 -8.18
N SER A 24 0.59 -15.79 -9.18
CA SER A 24 0.36 -16.17 -10.59
C SER A 24 0.40 -17.68 -10.79
N LYS A 25 1.38 -18.37 -10.19
CA LYS A 25 1.45 -19.84 -10.22
C LYS A 25 0.26 -20.50 -9.54
N MET A 26 -0.21 -19.96 -8.41
CA MET A 26 -1.40 -20.48 -7.74
C MET A 26 -2.63 -20.41 -8.64
N VAL A 27 -2.76 -19.35 -9.46
CA VAL A 27 -3.85 -19.21 -10.44
C VAL A 27 -3.67 -20.21 -11.58
N GLU A 28 -2.46 -20.34 -12.13
CA GLU A 28 -2.15 -21.32 -13.20
C GLU A 28 -2.41 -22.76 -12.76
N GLU A 29 -2.16 -23.07 -11.49
CA GLU A 29 -2.37 -24.38 -10.88
C GLU A 29 -3.80 -24.60 -10.34
N ASP A 30 -4.74 -23.69 -10.64
CA ASP A 30 -6.13 -23.73 -10.19
C ASP A 30 -6.29 -23.98 -8.67
N LYS A 31 -5.48 -23.29 -7.87
CA LYS A 31 -5.53 -23.39 -6.40
C LYS A 31 -6.82 -22.79 -5.87
N TYR A 32 -7.17 -23.21 -4.65
CA TYR A 32 -8.36 -22.73 -3.95
C TYR A 32 -8.40 -21.19 -3.85
N CYS A 33 -9.51 -20.61 -4.31
CA CYS A 33 -9.65 -19.17 -4.49
C CYS A 33 -9.39 -18.37 -3.20
N VAL A 34 -9.82 -18.89 -2.04
CA VAL A 34 -9.62 -18.22 -0.75
C VAL A 34 -8.14 -18.10 -0.40
N ASP A 35 -7.31 -19.08 -0.77
CA ASP A 35 -5.87 -19.03 -0.50
C ASP A 35 -5.16 -18.04 -1.42
N ILE A 36 -5.58 -17.95 -2.69
CA ILE A 36 -5.13 -16.89 -3.62
C ILE A 36 -5.46 -15.50 -3.05
N LEU A 37 -6.69 -15.32 -2.56
CA LEU A 37 -7.13 -14.07 -1.94
C LEU A 37 -6.29 -13.71 -0.71
N ARG A 38 -6.01 -14.68 0.17
CA ARG A 38 -5.13 -14.49 1.34
C ARG A 38 -3.74 -14.03 0.94
N GLN A 39 -3.13 -14.64 -0.08
CA GLN A 39 -1.81 -14.21 -0.57
C GLN A 39 -1.86 -12.83 -1.22
N SER A 40 -2.92 -12.52 -1.97
CA SER A 40 -3.14 -11.18 -2.53
C SER A 40 -3.23 -10.11 -1.44
N TYR A 41 -3.95 -10.37 -0.35
CA TYR A 41 -3.98 -9.46 0.79
C TYR A 41 -2.60 -9.28 1.44
N ALA A 42 -1.80 -10.34 1.55
CA ALA A 42 -0.43 -10.24 2.05
C ALA A 42 0.44 -9.32 1.17
N VAL A 43 0.32 -9.42 -0.16
CA VAL A 43 1.00 -8.52 -1.11
C VAL A 43 0.55 -7.07 -0.94
N ARG A 44 -0.76 -6.82 -0.82
CA ARG A 44 -1.30 -5.48 -0.55
C ARG A 44 -0.71 -4.87 0.72
N ARG A 45 -0.71 -5.62 1.83
CA ARG A 45 -0.11 -5.16 3.11
C ARG A 45 1.39 -4.92 2.99
N ALA A 46 2.10 -5.68 2.17
CA ALA A 46 3.52 -5.46 1.94
C ALA A 46 3.78 -4.18 1.14
N LEU A 47 2.94 -3.87 0.15
CA LEU A 47 2.98 -2.60 -0.60
C LEU A 47 2.68 -1.39 0.30
N GLU A 48 1.64 -1.47 1.14
CA GLU A 48 1.30 -0.42 2.12
C GLU A 48 2.51 -0.07 3.02
N LYS A 49 3.29 -1.08 3.43
CA LYS A 49 4.52 -0.87 4.22
C LYS A 49 5.62 -0.17 3.42
N VAL A 50 5.76 -0.47 2.13
CA VAL A 50 6.72 0.21 1.25
C VAL A 50 6.33 1.68 1.07
N GLU A 51 5.05 1.95 0.83
CA GLU A 51 4.50 3.30 0.70
C GLU A 51 4.75 4.13 1.97
N ALA A 52 4.50 3.54 3.14
CA ALA A 52 4.78 4.19 4.43
C ALA A 52 6.25 4.59 4.59
N ILE A 53 7.19 3.70 4.22
CA ILE A 53 8.64 4.00 4.26
C ILE A 53 8.99 5.13 3.28
N ILE A 54 8.41 5.13 2.08
CA ILE A 54 8.66 6.20 1.11
C ILE A 54 8.14 7.54 1.63
N LEU A 55 6.90 7.56 2.15
CA LEU A 55 6.25 8.74 2.68
C LEU A 55 7.01 9.33 3.86
N GLU A 56 7.38 8.52 4.84
CA GLU A 56 8.19 8.96 5.99
C GLU A 56 9.48 9.65 5.52
N GLY A 57 10.15 9.08 4.51
CA GLY A 57 11.35 9.67 3.92
C GLY A 57 11.09 11.02 3.27
N HIS A 58 9.99 11.14 2.52
CA HIS A 58 9.58 12.39 1.90
C HIS A 58 9.28 13.48 2.94
N LEU A 59 8.59 13.13 4.03
CA LEU A 59 8.28 14.02 5.15
C LEU A 59 9.53 14.51 5.90
N HIS A 60 10.58 13.71 5.99
CA HIS A 60 11.83 14.11 6.65
C HIS A 60 12.80 14.90 5.77
N THR A 61 12.71 14.81 4.44
CA THR A 61 13.67 15.48 3.53
C THR A 61 13.02 16.52 2.63
N CYS A 62 12.11 16.10 1.75
CA CYS A 62 11.61 16.93 0.66
C CYS A 62 10.66 18.02 1.19
N VAL A 63 9.83 17.68 2.18
CA VAL A 63 8.89 18.63 2.79
C VAL A 63 9.61 19.77 3.50
N PRO A 64 10.55 19.55 4.44
CA PRO A 64 11.31 20.63 5.08
C PRO A 64 12.07 21.49 4.08
N GLU A 65 12.69 20.89 3.06
CA GLU A 65 13.38 21.62 1.99
C GLU A 65 12.42 22.49 1.18
N GLY A 66 11.25 21.97 0.85
CA GLY A 66 10.22 22.71 0.12
C GLY A 66 9.70 23.90 0.91
N ILE A 67 9.44 23.73 2.22
CA ILE A 67 9.04 24.81 3.12
C ILE A 67 10.13 25.89 3.20
N LYS A 68 11.39 25.50 3.43
CA LYS A 68 12.53 26.43 3.47
C LYS A 68 12.74 27.19 2.16
N SER A 69 12.35 26.58 1.04
CA SER A 69 12.46 27.18 -0.30
C SER A 69 11.23 28.00 -0.72
N GLY A 70 10.30 28.28 0.19
CA GLY A 70 9.09 29.04 -0.11
C GLY A 70 8.02 28.30 -0.93
N ARG A 71 8.14 26.97 -1.08
CA ARG A 71 7.18 26.12 -1.82
C ARG A 71 6.13 25.49 -0.90
N GLN A 72 5.80 26.14 0.22
CA GLN A 72 4.93 25.57 1.26
C GLN A 72 3.55 25.15 0.70
N GLU A 73 2.88 26.01 -0.06
CA GLU A 73 1.55 25.68 -0.59
C GLU A 73 1.58 24.49 -1.55
N ALA A 74 2.58 24.41 -2.41
CA ALA A 74 2.74 23.31 -3.35
C ALA A 74 2.95 21.97 -2.62
N VAL A 75 3.79 21.97 -1.57
CA VAL A 75 4.04 20.79 -0.75
C VAL A 75 2.80 20.35 0.01
N VAL A 76 2.05 21.30 0.59
CA VAL A 76 0.79 20.98 1.29
C VAL A 76 -0.24 20.41 0.30
N ALA A 77 -0.36 20.98 -0.89
CA ALA A 77 -1.26 20.48 -1.92
C ALA A 77 -0.90 19.05 -2.36
N GLU A 78 0.39 18.74 -2.53
CA GLU A 78 0.89 17.39 -2.82
C GLU A 78 0.50 16.39 -1.73
N LEU A 79 0.71 16.74 -0.46
CA LEU A 79 0.36 15.86 0.67
C LEU A 79 -1.16 15.62 0.79
N LEU A 80 -1.99 16.64 0.53
CA LEU A 80 -3.45 16.49 0.51
C LEU A 80 -3.92 15.57 -0.61
N GLN A 81 -3.29 15.64 -1.79
CA GLN A 81 -3.58 14.73 -2.90
C GLN A 81 -3.22 13.28 -2.54
N LEU A 82 -2.04 13.06 -1.95
CA LEU A 82 -1.63 11.72 -1.48
C LEU A 82 -2.56 11.17 -0.40
N PHE A 83 -2.98 12.01 0.57
CA PHE A 83 -3.93 11.61 1.61
C PHE A 83 -5.30 11.21 1.02
N THR A 84 -5.78 11.93 0.01
CA THR A 84 -7.05 11.61 -0.66
C THR A 84 -6.96 10.29 -1.42
N LEU A 85 -5.85 10.04 -2.12
CA LEU A 85 -5.60 8.79 -2.83
C LEU A 85 -5.59 7.59 -1.88
N ALA A 86 -4.90 7.72 -0.73
CA ALA A 86 -4.86 6.69 0.31
C ALA A 86 -6.22 6.52 1.02
N GLY A 87 -6.93 7.61 1.27
CA GLY A 87 -8.22 7.62 1.98
C GLY A 87 -9.34 6.90 1.22
N ASN A 88 -9.27 6.83 -0.11
CA ASN A 88 -10.22 6.04 -0.90
C ASN A 88 -10.18 4.53 -0.60
N HIS A 89 -9.13 4.01 0.08
CA HIS A 89 -9.09 2.62 0.55
C HIS A 89 -9.84 2.36 1.86
N LEU A 90 -10.15 3.40 2.67
CA LEU A 90 -10.90 3.23 3.92
C LEU A 90 -12.39 2.92 3.68
N LYS A 91 -13.00 3.48 2.63
CA LYS A 91 -14.41 3.21 2.26
C LYS A 91 -14.66 1.75 1.89
N THR A 92 -13.64 1.04 1.40
CA THR A 92 -13.75 -0.39 1.07
C THR A 92 -13.68 -1.34 2.27
N GLN A 93 -13.33 -0.86 3.46
CA GLN A 93 -13.27 -1.69 4.67
C GLN A 93 -14.59 -1.71 5.47
N GLU A 94 -15.47 -0.73 5.29
CA GLU A 94 -16.80 -0.69 5.96
C GLU A 94 -17.84 -1.60 5.29
N ALA A 95 -17.61 -2.07 4.06
CA ALA A 95 -18.55 -2.95 3.35
C ALA A 95 -18.44 -4.44 3.74
N ALA A 96 -17.61 -4.79 4.72
CA ALA A 96 -17.36 -6.17 5.15
C ALA A 96 -18.13 -6.61 6.41
N GLU A 97 -19.08 -5.80 6.89
CA GLU A 97 -20.08 -6.24 7.88
C GLU A 97 -21.31 -6.77 7.14
N LEU A 98 -21.25 -8.04 6.73
CA LEU A 98 -22.44 -8.76 6.32
C LEU A 98 -23.29 -9.01 7.58
N PRO A 99 -24.58 -8.61 7.62
CA PRO A 99 -25.45 -9.01 8.72
C PRO A 99 -25.53 -10.55 8.79
N PRO A 100 -25.76 -11.14 9.98
CA PRO A 100 -25.95 -12.58 10.09
C PRO A 100 -27.10 -12.99 9.16
N ALA A 101 -26.90 -14.07 8.41
CA ALA A 101 -27.95 -14.66 7.60
C ALA A 101 -29.08 -15.10 8.53
N GLU A 102 -30.16 -14.33 8.56
CA GLU A 102 -31.40 -14.73 9.20
C GLU A 102 -32.13 -15.72 8.29
N GLY A 103 -32.30 -16.95 8.79
CA GLY A 103 -33.45 -17.81 8.51
C GLY A 103 -33.51 -18.48 7.15
N GLU A 104 -33.16 -19.76 7.12
CA GLU A 104 -33.95 -20.75 6.38
C GLU A 104 -34.23 -21.91 7.36
N GLU A 105 -35.53 -22.11 7.65
CA GLU A 105 -36.08 -23.31 8.29
C GLU A 105 -35.89 -24.57 7.42
#